data_AF-A0A392SJX0-F1
#
_entry.id   AF-A0A392SJX0-F1
#
_cell.length_a   1.000
_cell.length_b   1.000
_cell.length_c   1.000
_cell.angle_alpha   90.00
_cell.angle_beta   90.00
_cell.angle_gamma   90.00
#
_symmetry.space_group_name_H-M   'P 1'
#
loop_
_entity.id
_entity.type
_entity.pdbx_description
1 polymer ?
#
loop_
_entity_poly.entity_id
_entity_poly.type
_entity_poly.pdbx_seq_one_letter_code
_entity_poly.pdbx_strand_id
1 'polypeptide(L)' 'MKHIMTSPPVLILPNFAIPFEVECDAAGRGIGAVLMQHKQPIAFFSKALSEGNLAKSVYEKELMALVL' A
#
# COMPACT_ATOMS: atom_id res chain seq x y z
N MET A 1 15.10 11.76 2.03
CA MET A 1 14.51 10.41 1.83
C MET A 1 14.53 9.53 3.09
N LYS A 2 15.60 9.48 3.90
CA LYS A 2 15.68 8.58 5.07
C LYS A 2 14.82 9.00 6.28
N HIS A 3 14.58 10.30 6.43
CA HIS A 3 13.97 10.87 7.64
C HIS A 3 12.44 10.64 7.76
N ILE A 4 11.76 10.45 6.63
CA ILE A 4 10.32 10.16 6.55
C ILE A 4 10.04 8.70 6.96
N MET A 5 11.00 7.80 6.70
CA MET A 5 10.88 6.37 7.04
C MET A 5 11.24 6.06 8.50
N THR A 6 11.84 7.00 9.23
CA THR A 6 12.25 6.82 10.64
C THR A 6 11.23 7.34 11.66
N SER A 7 10.25 8.13 11.23
CA SER A 7 9.11 8.52 12.05
C SER A 7 7.97 7.53 11.84
N PRO A 8 7.43 6.89 12.89
CA PRO A 8 6.20 6.13 12.77
C PRO A 8 5.13 7.06 12.17
N PRO A 9 4.50 6.71 11.03
CA PRO A 9 3.39 7.50 10.52
C PRO A 9 2.29 7.51 11.59
N VAL A 10 1.75 8.69 11.89
CA VAL A 10 0.60 8.80 12.79
C VAL A 10 -0.58 8.15 12.09
N LEU A 11 -0.92 6.94 12.52
CA LEU A 11 -2.08 6.22 12.02
C LEU A 11 -3.33 6.78 12.69
N ILE A 12 -4.32 7.17 11.89
CA ILE A 12 -5.64 7.54 12.41
C ILE A 12 -6.52 6.29 12.54
N LEU A 13 -7.49 6.33 13.45
CA LEU A 13 -8.49 5.27 13.56
C LEU A 13 -9.43 5.30 12.35
N PRO A 14 -9.81 4.14 11.78
CA PRO A 14 -10.72 4.08 10.65
C PRO A 14 -12.12 4.55 11.05
N ASN A 15 -12.72 5.39 10.22
CA ASN A 15 -14.13 5.77 10.34
C ASN A 15 -14.95 5.08 9.24
N PHE A 16 -15.69 4.03 9.61
CA PHE A 16 -16.50 3.26 8.67
C PHE A 16 -17.70 4.00 8.05
N ALA A 17 -18.03 5.20 8.54
CA ALA A 17 -19.06 6.04 7.95
C ALA A 17 -18.57 6.82 6.70
N ILE A 18 -17.27 6.77 6.40
CA ILE A 18 -16.62 7.58 5.37
C ILE A 18 -15.93 6.64 4.37
N PRO A 19 -15.94 6.95 3.06
CA PRO A 19 -15.22 6.16 2.08
C PRO A 19 -13.73 6.02 2.41
N PHE A 20 -13.16 4.87 2.10
CA PHE A 20 -11.72 4.63 2.17
C PHE A 20 -11.08 4.94 0.83
N GLU A 21 -9.87 5.48 0.87
CA GLU A 21 -8.99 5.68 -0.27
C GLU A 21 -7.84 4.67 -0.18
N VAL A 22 -7.59 3.93 -1.26
CA VAL A 22 -6.47 2.98 -1.35
C VAL A 22 -5.53 3.45 -2.45
N GLU A 23 -4.26 3.66 -2.10
CA GLU A 23 -3.20 3.94 -3.06
C GLU A 23 -2.26 2.74 -3.10
N CYS A 24 -2.12 2.13 -4.27
CA CYS A 24 -1.23 1.00 -4.49
C CYS A 24 0.02 1.47 -5.26
N ASP A 25 1.19 0.99 -4.85
CA ASP A 25 2.44 1.16 -5.60
C ASP A 25 3.11 -0.20 -5.79
N ALA A 26 3.67 -0.41 -6.98
CA ALA A 26 4.37 -1.63 -7.34
C ALA A 26 5.74 -1.29 -7.91
N ALA A 27 6.80 -1.56 -7.14
CA ALA A 27 8.16 -1.23 -7.52
C ALA A 27 9.10 -2.45 -7.37
N GLY A 28 9.84 -2.75 -8.43
CA GLY A 28 10.85 -3.80 -8.45
C GLY A 28 10.29 -5.19 -8.11
N ARG A 29 10.51 -5.63 -6.86
CA ARG A 29 10.11 -6.95 -6.34
C ARG A 29 9.03 -6.91 -5.26
N GLY A 30 8.47 -5.74 -4.97
CA GLY A 30 7.47 -5.56 -3.92
C GLY A 30 6.21 -4.89 -4.44
N ILE A 31 5.12 -5.15 -3.72
CA ILE A 31 3.89 -4.38 -3.82
C ILE A 31 3.62 -3.74 -2.46
N GLY A 32 3.12 -2.51 -2.50
CA GLY A 32 2.68 -1.76 -1.34
C GLY A 32 1.29 -1.22 -1.57
N ALA A 33 0.54 -1.06 -0.49
CA ALA A 33 -0.71 -0.30 -0.50
C ALA A 33 -0.82 0.54 0.77
N VAL A 34 -1.43 1.72 0.64
CA VAL A 34 -1.74 2.61 1.75
C VAL A 34 -3.25 2.79 1.81
N LEU A 35 -3.84 2.45 2.95
CA LEU A 35 -5.24 2.74 3.25
C LEU A 35 -5.33 4.10 3.93
N MET A 36 -6.17 4.99 3.42
CA MET A 36 -6.27 6.37 3.86
C MET A 36 -7.71 6.85 3.95
N GLN A 37 -7.95 7.87 4.77
CA GLN A 37 -9.17 8.69 4.77
C GLN A 37 -8.78 10.16 4.95
N HIS A 38 -9.36 11.06 4.16
CA HIS A 38 -9.02 12.50 4.19
C HIS A 38 -7.50 12.78 4.08
N LYS A 39 -6.80 12.03 3.22
CA LYS A 39 -5.33 12.12 3.07
C LYS A 39 -4.54 11.82 4.35
N GLN A 40 -5.15 11.13 5.31
CA GLN A 40 -4.48 10.63 6.52
C GLN A 40 -4.36 9.11 6.43
N PRO A 41 -3.16 8.54 6.65
CA PRO A 41 -2.95 7.10 6.61
C PRO A 41 -3.58 6.39 7.81
N ILE A 42 -4.25 5.28 7.53
CA ILE A 42 -4.87 4.36 8.50
C ILE A 42 -4.01 3.11 8.64
N ALA A 43 -3.57 2.55 7.52
CA ALA A 43 -2.78 1.32 7.51
C ALA A 43 -1.86 1.26 6.29
N PHE A 44 -0.75 0.54 6.45
CA PHE A 44 0.20 0.25 5.39
C PHE A 44 0.27 -1.25 5.18
N PHE A 45 0.24 -1.66 3.92
CA PHE A 45 0.47 -3.02 3.48
C PHE A 45 1.73 -3.05 2.63
N SER A 46 2.57 -4.06 2.84
CA SER A 46 3.71 -4.32 1.97
C SER A 46 3.96 -5.81 1.88
N LYS A 47 4.20 -6.30 0.66
CA LYS A 47 4.46 -7.71 0.39
C LYS A 47 5.50 -7.87 -0.70
N ALA A 48 6.48 -8.72 -0.43
CA ALA A 48 7.43 -9.15 -1.44
C ALA A 48 6.74 -10.12 -2.43
N LEU A 49 6.94 -9.89 -3.72
CA LEU A 49 6.46 -10.75 -4.78
C LEU A 49 7.42 -11.93 -4.97
N SER A 50 6.89 -13.14 -5.09
CA SER A 50 7.64 -14.33 -5.49
C SER A 50 8.03 -14.26 -6.98
N GLU A 51 9.03 -15.03 -7.41
CA GLU A 51 9.54 -15.00 -8.79
C GLU A 51 8.45 -15.18 -9.86
N GLY A 52 7.48 -16.06 -9.62
CA GLY A 52 6.33 -16.25 -10.53
C GLY A 52 5.41 -15.03 -10.65
N ASN A 53 5.38 -14.15 -9.63
CA ASN A 53 4.63 -12.90 -9.66
C ASN A 53 5.46 -11.71 -10.15
N LEU A 54 6.80 -11.83 -10.23
CA LEU A 54 7.67 -10.80 -10.80
C LEU A 54 7.52 -10.67 -12.31
N ALA A 55 7.19 -11.77 -13.00
CA ALA A 55 6.95 -11.78 -14.45
C ALA A 55 5.63 -11.10 -14.86
N LYS A 56 4.74 -10.81 -13.89
CA LYS A 56 3.45 -10.16 -14.16
C LYS A 56 3.61 -8.69 -14.51
N SER A 57 2.65 -8.17 -15.26
CA SER A 57 2.57 -6.75 -15.59
C SER A 57 2.42 -5.88 -14.32
N VAL A 58 2.73 -4.59 -14.43
CA VAL A 58 2.58 -3.64 -13.30
C VAL A 58 1.11 -3.58 -12.85
N TYR A 59 0.16 -3.55 -13.78
CA TYR A 59 -1.27 -3.57 -13.48
C TYR A 59 -1.71 -4.80 -12.69
N GLU A 60 -1.22 -6.00 -13.04
CA GLU A 60 -1.51 -7.21 -12.28
C GLU A 60 -0.91 -7.17 -10.87
N LYS A 61 0.28 -6.57 -10.71
CA LYS A 61 0.93 -6.41 -9.41
C LYS A 61 0.19 -5.40 -8.53
N GLU A 62 -0.29 -4.29 -9.10
CA GLU A 62 -1.15 -3.32 -8.41
C GLU A 62 -2.48 -3.95 -7.99
N LEU A 63 -3.11 -4.75 -8.87
CA LEU A 63 -4.32 -5.49 -8.51
C LEU A 63 -4.06 -6.49 -7.38
N MET A 64 -2.91 -7.16 -7.39
CA MET A 64 -2.51 -8.03 -6.28
C MET A 64 -2.38 -7.28 -4.95
N ALA A 65 -1.98 -6.01 -4.96
CA ALA A 65 -1.92 -5.18 -3.75
C ALA A 65 -3.32 -4.83 -3.20
N LEU A 66 -4.33 -4.83 -4.07
CA LEU A 66 -5.72 -4.60 -3.68
C LEU A 66 -6.43 -5.88 -3.18
N VAL A 67 -6.06 -7.04 -3.75
CA VAL A 67 -6.75 -8.32 -3.50
C VAL A 67 -6.15 -9.14 -2.35
N LEU A 68 -4.83 -9.05 -2.12
CA LEU A 68 -4.10 -9.85 -1.10
C LEU A 68 -4.12 -9.21 0.28
#